data_AF-A0A357R315-F1
#
_entry.id   AF-A0A357R315-F1
#
_cell.length_a   1.000
_cell.length_b   1.000
_cell.length_c   1.000
_cell.angle_alpha   90.00
_cell.angle_beta   90.00
_cell.angle_gamma   90.00
#
_symmetry.space_group_name_H-M   'P 1'
#
loop_
_entity.id
_entity.type
_entity.pdbx_description
1 polymer ?
#
loop_
_entity_poly.entity_id
_entity_poly.type
_entity_poly.pdbx_seq_one_letter_code
_entity_poly.pdbx_strand_id
1 'polypeptide(L)'
;MTVPRLLARGCKLPDTVDGNMEFQDSKLNLSFIHTPTGVTIRVSSPNFDGRILNAELDVCHPQGHETLNVVIPWSQRQFQFTSKQNTLPTTGSITMGDKVYNAQGGFACLDLGRGIWPYSSFWNWAGASGISNGHTIGLNFGAGWTDGTGMNENGICIDGRLTKISEDVQFIYDSSDFMQPWTLKTESSL
;
A
#
# COMPACT_ATOMS: atom_id res chain seq x y z
N MET A 1 -14.43 -8.34 -9.06
CA MET A 1 -14.42 -7.63 -10.37
C MET A 1 -13.01 -7.18 -10.77
N THR A 2 -12.65 -7.25 -12.06
CA THR A 2 -11.40 -6.67 -12.60
C THR A 2 -11.71 -5.79 -13.82
N VAL A 3 -11.08 -4.62 -13.90
CA VAL A 3 -11.21 -3.69 -15.04
C VAL A 3 -9.86 -3.60 -15.76
N PRO A 4 -9.59 -4.47 -16.75
CA PRO A 4 -8.33 -4.41 -17.48
C PRO A 4 -8.30 -3.20 -18.43
N ARG A 5 -7.15 -2.54 -18.49
CA ARG A 5 -6.85 -1.49 -19.47
C ARG A 5 -5.51 -1.77 -20.11
N LEU A 6 -5.51 -1.95 -21.42
CA LEU A 6 -4.28 -2.12 -22.19
C LEU A 6 -3.36 -0.92 -21.91
N LEU A 7 -2.14 -1.21 -21.47
CA LEU A 7 -1.11 -0.22 -21.14
C LEU A 7 -1.60 0.87 -20.18
N ALA A 8 -2.45 0.50 -19.20
CA ALA A 8 -3.02 1.41 -18.20
C ALA A 8 -3.75 2.64 -18.79
N ARG A 9 -4.28 2.53 -20.02
CA ARG A 9 -4.98 3.64 -20.68
C ARG A 9 -6.09 4.21 -19.79
N GLY A 10 -6.03 5.51 -19.54
CA GLY A 10 -6.99 6.24 -18.69
C GLY A 10 -6.53 6.42 -17.24
N CYS A 11 -5.43 5.78 -16.83
CA CYS A 11 -4.76 6.09 -15.58
C CYS A 11 -3.75 7.22 -15.80
N LYS A 12 -3.85 8.29 -15.01
CA LYS A 12 -2.85 9.36 -14.96
C LYS A 12 -2.20 9.33 -13.59
N LEU A 13 -0.91 9.03 -13.57
CA LEU A 13 -0.11 9.06 -12.35
C LEU A 13 0.57 10.43 -12.20
N PRO A 14 0.62 10.99 -11.00
CA PRO A 14 1.35 12.21 -10.71
C PRO A 14 2.87 11.99 -10.77
N ASP A 15 3.60 13.10 -10.89
CA ASP A 15 5.06 13.10 -10.78
C ASP A 15 5.57 13.07 -9.33
N THR A 16 4.71 13.41 -8.37
CA THR A 16 5.02 13.40 -6.95
C THR A 16 4.14 12.38 -6.21
N VAL A 17 4.62 11.92 -5.06
CA VAL A 17 3.90 10.98 -4.17
C VAL A 17 2.55 11.54 -3.72
N ASP A 18 2.49 12.85 -3.56
CA ASP A 18 1.35 13.60 -3.05
C ASP A 18 0.47 14.23 -4.15
N GLY A 19 0.62 13.77 -5.40
CA GLY A 19 -0.20 14.25 -6.49
C GLY A 19 -1.53 13.50 -6.62
N ASN A 20 -2.53 14.19 -7.16
CA ASN A 20 -3.84 13.58 -7.39
C ASN A 20 -3.75 12.43 -8.41
N MET A 21 -4.51 11.37 -8.15
CA MET A 21 -4.66 10.23 -9.04
C MET A 21 -6.12 10.01 -9.37
N GLU A 22 -6.41 9.74 -10.64
CA GLU A 22 -7.75 9.41 -11.09
C GLU A 22 -7.72 8.27 -12.10
N PHE A 23 -8.74 7.44 -12.03
CA PHE A 23 -9.06 6.41 -12.99
C PHE A 23 -10.56 6.43 -13.29
N GLN A 24 -10.90 6.51 -14.57
CA GLN A 24 -12.29 6.63 -15.02
C GLN A 24 -12.64 5.52 -16.02
N ASP A 25 -13.71 4.80 -15.73
CA ASP A 25 -14.35 3.79 -16.56
C ASP A 25 -15.85 3.76 -16.25
N SER A 26 -16.67 3.51 -17.26
CA SER A 26 -18.07 3.08 -17.12
C SER A 26 -18.31 2.02 -16.02
N LYS A 27 -17.34 1.15 -15.73
CA LYS A 27 -17.43 0.08 -14.71
C LYS A 27 -16.83 0.45 -13.36
N LEU A 28 -15.92 1.41 -13.29
CA LEU A 28 -15.19 1.77 -12.08
C LEU A 28 -14.61 3.18 -12.20
N ASN A 29 -14.89 4.02 -11.22
CA ASN A 29 -14.24 5.30 -11.03
C ASN A 29 -13.52 5.28 -9.68
N LEU A 30 -12.28 5.75 -9.67
CA LEU A 30 -11.42 5.82 -8.50
C LEU A 30 -10.68 7.16 -8.52
N SER A 31 -10.67 7.88 -7.40
CA SER A 31 -9.85 9.06 -7.23
C SER A 31 -9.18 9.12 -5.87
N PHE A 32 -7.97 9.68 -5.87
CA PHE A 32 -7.19 10.04 -4.69
C PHE A 32 -6.90 11.53 -4.83
N ILE A 33 -7.58 12.34 -4.02
CA ILE A 33 -7.46 13.80 -4.07
C ILE A 33 -6.72 14.23 -2.82
N HIS A 34 -5.49 14.72 -2.99
CA HIS A 34 -4.70 15.24 -1.91
C HIS A 34 -5.30 16.54 -1.36
N THR A 35 -5.27 16.65 -0.05
CA THR A 35 -5.73 17.79 0.73
C THR A 35 -4.57 18.27 1.61
N PRO A 36 -4.67 19.46 2.23
CA PRO A 36 -3.64 19.91 3.17
C PRO A 36 -3.39 18.96 4.36
N THR A 37 -4.34 18.07 4.67
CA THR A 37 -4.29 17.20 5.86
C THR A 37 -4.29 15.71 5.53
N GLY A 38 -4.13 15.32 4.25
CA GLY A 38 -4.14 13.92 3.84
C GLY A 38 -4.74 13.70 2.45
N VAL A 39 -5.56 12.67 2.28
CA VAL A 39 -6.12 12.26 0.97
C VAL A 39 -7.60 11.90 1.11
N THR A 40 -8.45 12.45 0.25
CA THR A 40 -9.81 11.95 0.08
C THR A 40 -9.82 10.91 -1.05
N ILE A 41 -10.23 9.69 -0.72
CA ILE A 41 -10.38 8.58 -1.67
C ILE A 41 -11.85 8.41 -2.01
N ARG A 42 -12.18 8.41 -3.30
CA ARG A 42 -13.52 8.10 -3.78
C ARG A 42 -13.52 6.90 -4.70
N VAL A 43 -14.47 6.00 -4.48
CA VAL A 43 -14.69 4.81 -5.32
C VAL A 43 -16.15 4.78 -5.73
N SER A 44 -16.41 4.53 -7.01
CA SER A 44 -17.77 4.22 -7.47
C SER A 44 -17.74 3.14 -8.53
N SER A 45 -18.55 2.11 -8.36
CA SER A 45 -18.79 1.07 -9.36
C SER A 45 -20.29 0.74 -9.39
N PRO A 46 -20.94 0.79 -10.56
CA PRO A 46 -22.35 0.41 -10.68
C PRO A 46 -22.56 -1.11 -10.53
N ASN A 47 -21.51 -1.93 -10.61
CA ASN A 47 -21.60 -3.38 -10.50
C ASN A 47 -20.30 -4.03 -10.00
N PHE A 48 -20.01 -3.90 -8.71
CA PHE A 48 -18.98 -4.64 -8.02
C PHE A 48 -19.51 -6.00 -7.56
N ASP A 49 -19.26 -7.04 -8.35
CA ASP A 49 -19.69 -8.43 -8.10
C ASP A 49 -21.20 -8.56 -7.79
N GLY A 50 -22.02 -7.90 -8.60
CA GLY A 50 -23.48 -7.90 -8.52
C GLY A 50 -24.07 -6.80 -7.62
N ARG A 51 -23.23 -5.92 -7.05
CA ARG A 51 -23.67 -4.86 -6.12
C ARG A 51 -23.17 -3.50 -6.54
N ILE A 52 -23.90 -2.44 -6.24
CA ILE A 52 -23.36 -1.08 -6.36
C ILE A 52 -22.34 -0.87 -5.23
N LEU A 53 -21.16 -0.34 -5.57
CA LEU A 53 -20.13 0.05 -4.61
C LEU A 53 -19.96 1.57 -4.69
N ASN A 54 -20.07 2.25 -3.56
CA ASN A 54 -19.66 3.63 -3.39
C ASN A 54 -18.83 3.76 -2.12
N ALA A 55 -17.70 4.47 -2.17
CA ALA A 55 -16.92 4.78 -1.00
C ALA A 55 -16.42 6.22 -1.06
N GLU A 56 -16.44 6.89 0.08
CA GLU A 56 -15.75 8.15 0.30
C GLU A 56 -15.04 8.05 1.64
N LEU A 57 -13.71 8.12 1.59
CA LEU A 57 -12.82 7.92 2.72
C LEU A 57 -11.90 9.12 2.83
N ASP A 58 -11.81 9.68 4.03
CA ASP A 58 -10.83 10.72 4.35
C ASP A 58 -9.69 10.06 5.13
N VAL A 59 -8.55 9.98 4.47
CA VAL A 59 -7.30 9.43 5.02
C VAL A 59 -6.49 10.61 5.57
N CYS A 60 -6.32 10.65 6.88
CA CYS A 60 -5.56 11.71 7.55
C CYS A 60 -4.06 11.40 7.48
N HIS A 61 -3.27 12.43 7.17
CA HIS A 61 -1.81 12.42 7.33
C HIS A 61 -1.48 13.21 8.60
N PRO A 62 -1.15 12.54 9.72
CA PRO A 62 -0.72 13.22 10.92
C PRO A 62 0.49 14.12 10.66
N GLN A 63 0.56 15.26 11.35
CA GLN A 63 1.69 16.17 11.22
C GLN A 63 3.00 15.47 11.61
N GLY A 64 4.02 15.57 10.75
CA GLY A 64 5.33 14.97 11.00
C GLY A 64 5.38 13.45 10.79
N HIS A 65 4.33 12.85 10.22
CA HIS A 65 4.31 11.43 9.90
C HIS A 65 5.33 11.09 8.81
N GLU A 66 6.27 10.20 9.14
CA GLU A 66 7.30 9.74 8.22
C GLU A 66 6.79 8.56 7.39
N THR A 67 7.26 8.46 6.15
CA THR A 67 6.87 7.42 5.20
C THR A 67 8.09 6.76 4.60
N LEU A 68 7.97 5.47 4.26
CA LEU A 68 9.07 4.72 3.68
C LEU A 68 9.12 4.99 2.17
N ASN A 69 10.18 5.65 1.72
CA ASN A 69 10.37 6.01 0.31
C ASN A 69 11.73 5.51 -0.16
N VAL A 70 11.75 4.59 -1.14
CA VAL A 70 12.98 3.95 -1.60
C VAL A 70 12.95 3.80 -3.12
N VAL A 71 14.10 4.01 -3.76
CA VAL A 71 14.35 3.60 -5.15
C VAL A 71 15.16 2.32 -5.13
N ILE A 72 14.64 1.26 -5.74
CA ILE A 72 15.30 -0.04 -5.86
C ILE A 72 15.70 -0.25 -7.31
N PRO A 73 17.02 -0.25 -7.61
CA PRO A 73 17.52 -0.49 -8.95
C PRO A 73 17.76 -1.98 -9.18
N TRP A 74 17.24 -2.51 -10.30
CA TRP A 74 17.63 -3.83 -10.80
C TRP A 74 18.72 -3.74 -11.86
N SER A 75 18.70 -2.66 -12.65
CA SER A 75 19.72 -2.35 -13.65
C SER A 75 19.71 -0.85 -13.98
N GLN A 76 20.59 -0.42 -14.87
CA GLN A 76 20.59 0.95 -15.40
C GLN A 76 19.28 1.36 -16.11
N ARG A 77 18.42 0.39 -16.49
CA ARG A 77 17.17 0.64 -17.24
C ARG A 77 15.91 0.19 -16.50
N GLN A 78 16.05 -0.49 -15.37
CA GLN A 78 14.94 -1.05 -14.61
C GLN A 78 15.09 -0.69 -13.15
N PHE A 79 14.03 -0.12 -12.61
CA PHE A 79 13.96 0.32 -11.23
C PHE A 79 12.50 0.39 -10.80
N GLN A 80 12.29 0.40 -9.48
CA GLN A 80 11.05 0.86 -8.88
C GLN A 80 11.37 1.96 -7.89
N PHE A 81 10.47 2.93 -7.82
CA PHE A 81 10.29 3.78 -6.67
C PHE A 81 9.03 3.32 -5.94
N THR A 82 9.11 3.22 -4.62
CA THR A 82 7.93 3.03 -3.77
C THR A 82 7.79 4.14 -2.74
N SER A 83 6.54 4.43 -2.36
CA SER A 83 6.18 5.10 -1.13
C SER A 83 5.19 4.23 -0.37
N LYS A 84 5.60 3.72 0.80
CA LYS A 84 4.74 2.96 1.72
C LYS A 84 4.35 3.87 2.88
N GLN A 85 3.06 4.11 3.01
CA GLN A 85 2.49 5.01 4.00
C GLN A 85 1.45 4.22 4.79
N ASN A 86 1.85 3.74 5.96
CA ASN A 86 1.01 2.94 6.83
C ASN A 86 0.44 3.80 7.97
N THR A 87 -0.41 3.22 8.81
CA THR A 87 -0.92 3.86 10.03
C THR A 87 -1.64 5.20 9.83
N LEU A 88 -2.26 5.39 8.66
CA LEU A 88 -2.97 6.62 8.33
C LEU A 88 -4.41 6.53 8.86
N PRO A 89 -4.81 7.31 9.89
CA PRO A 89 -6.16 7.24 10.44
C PRO A 89 -7.19 7.55 9.36
N THR A 90 -8.24 6.75 9.27
CA THR A 90 -9.23 6.88 8.20
C THR A 90 -10.63 7.03 8.76
N THR A 91 -11.41 7.91 8.15
CA THR A 91 -12.83 8.08 8.41
C THR A 91 -13.61 8.01 7.09
N GLY A 92 -14.93 8.04 7.17
CA GLY A 92 -15.81 7.95 6.01
C GLY A 92 -16.54 6.61 5.94
N SER A 93 -17.08 6.31 4.77
CA SER A 93 -18.00 5.18 4.61
C SER A 93 -17.81 4.44 3.29
N ILE A 94 -18.13 3.14 3.33
CA ILE A 94 -18.19 2.26 2.18
C ILE A 94 -19.61 1.69 2.14
N THR A 95 -20.33 1.95 1.06
CA THR A 95 -21.64 1.37 0.77
C THR A 95 -21.50 0.31 -0.30
N MET A 96 -21.93 -0.92 -0.01
CA MET A 96 -21.89 -2.06 -0.94
C MET A 96 -23.25 -2.77 -0.95
N GLY A 97 -24.03 -2.56 -2.01
CA GLY A 97 -25.45 -2.93 -2.04
C GLY A 97 -26.20 -2.19 -0.92
N ASP A 98 -26.91 -2.94 -0.08
CA ASP A 98 -27.68 -2.38 1.04
C ASP A 98 -26.86 -2.23 2.34
N LYS A 99 -25.56 -2.57 2.31
CA LYS A 99 -24.69 -2.54 3.50
C LYS A 99 -23.84 -1.29 3.52
N VAL A 100 -23.72 -0.69 4.71
CA VAL A 100 -22.82 0.45 4.98
C VAL A 100 -21.79 0.03 6.01
N TYR A 101 -20.52 0.31 5.71
CA TYR A 101 -19.37 0.09 6.59
C TYR A 101 -18.75 1.43 6.93
N ASN A 102 -18.41 1.64 8.20
CA ASN A 102 -17.74 2.86 8.67
C ASN A 102 -16.24 2.59 8.81
N ALA A 103 -15.40 3.50 8.32
CA ALA A 103 -13.95 3.37 8.40
C ALA A 103 -13.36 3.89 9.73
N GLN A 104 -14.16 4.57 10.56
CA GLN A 104 -13.73 5.15 11.83
C GLN A 104 -13.01 4.13 12.73
N GLY A 105 -11.82 4.53 13.20
CA GLY A 105 -10.97 3.67 14.03
C GLY A 105 -10.10 2.70 13.24
N GLY A 106 -10.26 2.65 11.91
CA GLY A 106 -9.38 1.94 10.99
C GLY A 106 -8.21 2.80 10.51
N PHE A 107 -7.26 2.11 9.87
CA PHE A 107 -6.11 2.72 9.21
C PHE A 107 -6.13 2.40 7.72
N ALA A 108 -5.79 3.38 6.90
CA ALA A 108 -5.43 3.17 5.51
C ALA A 108 -3.92 2.89 5.39
N CYS A 109 -3.58 2.17 4.32
CA CYS A 109 -2.22 1.99 3.85
C CYS A 109 -2.18 2.49 2.40
N LEU A 110 -1.44 3.55 2.12
CA LEU A 110 -1.17 3.98 0.76
C LEU A 110 0.13 3.33 0.30
N ASP A 111 0.02 2.54 -0.77
CA ASP A 111 1.14 1.89 -1.43
C ASP A 111 1.24 2.45 -2.85
N LEU A 112 2.21 3.34 -3.05
CA LEU A 112 2.50 3.92 -4.35
C LEU A 112 3.75 3.27 -4.93
N GLY A 113 3.66 2.88 -6.19
CA GLY A 113 4.77 2.34 -6.97
C GLY A 113 4.89 3.00 -8.34
N ARG A 114 6.10 3.36 -8.76
CA ARG A 114 6.38 3.85 -10.11
C ARG A 114 7.73 3.32 -10.59
N GLY A 115 7.78 2.74 -11.79
CA GLY A 115 9.04 2.18 -12.27
C GLY A 115 8.92 1.39 -13.57
N ILE A 116 10.05 0.85 -14.00
CA ILE A 116 10.17 -0.09 -15.11
C ILE A 116 10.60 -1.43 -14.52
N TRP A 117 9.61 -2.31 -14.34
CA TRP A 117 9.81 -3.60 -13.68
C TRP A 117 10.46 -4.63 -14.61
N PRO A 118 11.15 -5.64 -14.04
CA PRO A 118 11.44 -6.88 -14.75
C PRO A 118 10.15 -7.52 -15.27
N TYR A 119 10.24 -8.25 -16.39
CA TYR A 119 9.07 -8.91 -16.98
C TYR A 119 8.45 -9.97 -16.06
N SER A 120 9.30 -10.65 -15.27
CA SER A 120 8.89 -11.62 -14.26
C SER A 120 9.57 -11.27 -12.94
N SER A 121 8.82 -11.34 -11.85
CA SER A 121 9.29 -11.05 -10.50
C SER A 121 8.51 -11.90 -9.51
N PHE A 122 9.14 -12.20 -8.38
CA PHE A 122 8.53 -12.90 -7.26
C PHE A 122 8.65 -12.03 -6.02
N TRP A 123 7.61 -11.99 -5.19
CA TRP A 123 7.66 -11.28 -3.93
C TRP A 123 6.80 -11.93 -2.84
N ASN A 124 7.25 -11.76 -1.60
CA ASN A 124 6.41 -11.83 -0.41
C ASN A 124 6.31 -10.44 0.19
N TRP A 125 5.12 -10.00 0.58
CA TRP A 125 4.91 -8.70 1.21
C TRP A 125 4.00 -8.81 2.43
N ALA A 126 4.33 -8.08 3.49
CA ALA A 126 3.51 -7.94 4.69
C ALA A 126 3.40 -6.46 5.07
N GLY A 127 2.17 -6.02 5.33
CA GLY A 127 1.85 -4.70 5.85
C GLY A 127 0.92 -4.82 7.05
N ALA A 128 1.11 -3.98 8.07
CA ALA A 128 0.23 -3.92 9.21
C ALA A 128 0.10 -2.49 9.74
N SER A 129 -1.04 -2.20 10.38
CA SER A 129 -1.29 -0.95 11.10
C SER A 129 -2.23 -1.24 12.25
N GLY A 130 -1.90 -0.76 13.44
CA GLY A 130 -2.72 -1.00 14.62
C GLY A 130 -2.24 -0.23 15.84
N ILE A 131 -3.00 -0.35 16.93
CA ILE A 131 -2.65 0.23 18.22
C ILE A 131 -2.25 -0.92 19.15
N SER A 132 -1.11 -0.79 19.81
CA SER A 132 -0.64 -1.74 20.82
C SER A 132 0.02 -0.98 21.96
N ASN A 133 -0.39 -1.27 23.20
CA ASN A 133 0.10 -0.61 24.42
C ASN A 133 0.09 0.93 24.34
N GLY A 134 -0.93 1.51 23.69
CA GLY A 134 -1.07 2.96 23.54
C GLY A 134 -0.27 3.58 22.40
N HIS A 135 0.54 2.79 21.68
CA HIS A 135 1.32 3.24 20.53
C HIS A 135 0.67 2.83 19.22
N THR A 136 0.74 3.71 18.22
CA THR A 136 0.38 3.39 16.84
C THR A 136 1.57 2.71 16.18
N ILE A 137 1.39 1.48 15.70
CA ILE A 137 2.44 0.65 15.12
C ILE A 137 2.09 0.30 13.68
N GLY A 138 3.03 0.58 12.78
CA GLY A 138 2.99 0.27 11.36
C GLY A 138 4.14 -0.63 10.98
N LEU A 139 3.87 -1.66 10.18
CA LEU A 139 4.87 -2.59 9.66
C LEU A 139 4.82 -2.57 8.13
N ASN A 140 5.98 -2.62 7.49
CA ASN A 140 6.09 -2.89 6.06
C ASN A 140 7.32 -3.77 5.82
N PHE A 141 7.12 -4.98 5.34
CA PHE A 141 8.16 -5.95 5.06
C PHE A 141 8.00 -6.56 3.67
N GLY A 142 9.11 -6.76 2.98
CA GLY A 142 9.19 -7.29 1.63
C GLY A 142 10.44 -8.16 1.45
N ALA A 143 10.30 -9.19 0.62
CA ALA A 143 11.38 -10.09 0.22
C ALA A 143 11.17 -10.65 -1.18
N GLY A 144 12.25 -11.02 -1.86
CA GLY A 144 12.26 -11.72 -3.15
C GLY A 144 12.57 -10.82 -4.34
N TRP A 145 11.85 -9.71 -4.51
CA TRP A 145 12.04 -8.83 -5.68
C TRP A 145 13.14 -7.80 -5.48
N THR A 146 13.50 -7.51 -4.23
CA THR A 146 14.52 -6.52 -3.87
C THR A 146 15.87 -7.15 -3.52
N ASP A 147 15.88 -8.46 -3.32
CA ASP A 147 17.03 -9.20 -2.82
C ASP A 147 18.24 -9.04 -3.76
N GLY A 148 19.42 -8.81 -3.17
CA GLY A 148 20.66 -8.62 -3.93
C GLY A 148 20.79 -7.27 -4.65
N THR A 149 19.81 -6.37 -4.55
CA THR A 149 19.92 -4.99 -5.10
C THR A 149 20.66 -4.02 -4.18
N GLY A 150 20.87 -4.41 -2.91
CA GLY A 150 21.42 -3.55 -1.87
C GLY A 150 20.42 -2.54 -1.29
N MET A 151 19.16 -2.59 -1.72
CA MET A 151 18.05 -1.77 -1.22
C MET A 151 16.83 -2.67 -0.97
N ASN A 152 16.01 -2.34 0.01
CA ASN A 152 14.74 -3.04 0.26
C ASN A 152 13.69 -2.09 0.86
N GLU A 153 12.47 -2.60 0.98
CA GLU A 153 11.31 -1.83 1.46
C GLU A 153 10.93 -2.21 2.91
N ASN A 154 11.90 -2.57 3.76
CA ASN A 154 11.62 -2.99 5.13
C ASN A 154 11.65 -1.83 6.14
N GLY A 155 10.65 -1.73 7.01
CA GLY A 155 10.61 -0.71 8.07
C GLY A 155 9.46 -0.86 9.07
N ILE A 156 9.63 -0.20 10.21
CA ILE A 156 8.63 -0.11 11.28
C ILE A 156 8.35 1.37 11.54
N CYS A 157 7.08 1.75 11.59
CA CYS A 157 6.65 3.09 11.96
C CYS A 157 6.02 3.04 13.36
N ILE A 158 6.51 3.84 14.31
CA ILE A 158 5.93 3.95 15.66
C ILE A 158 5.57 5.41 15.89
N ASP A 159 4.29 5.68 16.15
CA ASP A 159 3.76 7.02 16.39
C ASP A 159 4.19 8.04 15.32
N GLY A 160 4.22 7.60 14.06
CA GLY A 160 4.61 8.41 12.91
C GLY A 160 6.13 8.57 12.70
N ARG A 161 6.96 7.85 13.46
CA ARG A 161 8.42 7.80 13.28
C ARG A 161 8.85 6.49 12.64
N LEU A 162 9.51 6.59 11.48
CA LEU A 162 9.94 5.45 10.70
C LEU A 162 11.37 5.04 11.08
N THR A 163 11.53 3.77 11.44
CA THR A 163 12.83 3.10 11.52
C THR A 163 12.97 2.17 10.31
N LYS A 164 13.93 2.48 9.44
CA LYS A 164 14.30 1.62 8.32
C LYS A 164 15.00 0.37 8.85
N ILE A 165 14.59 -0.80 8.37
CA ILE A 165 15.35 -2.04 8.55
C ILE A 165 16.11 -2.26 7.25
N SER A 166 17.42 -2.06 7.23
CA SER A 166 18.22 -2.19 6.01
C SER A 166 18.63 -3.62 5.69
N GLU A 167 18.50 -4.53 6.65
CA GLU A 167 18.69 -5.96 6.43
C GLU A 167 17.54 -6.55 5.60
N ASP A 168 17.86 -7.57 4.82
CA ASP A 168 16.85 -8.36 4.12
C ASP A 168 16.07 -9.22 5.13
N VAL A 169 14.79 -9.42 4.85
CA VAL A 169 13.85 -10.18 5.69
C VAL A 169 13.49 -11.46 4.96
N GLN A 170 13.50 -12.59 5.68
CA GLN A 170 13.07 -13.88 5.16
C GLN A 170 11.66 -14.20 5.64
N PHE A 171 10.84 -14.67 4.70
CA PHE A 171 9.49 -15.16 4.96
C PHE A 171 9.55 -16.70 4.99
N ILE A 172 9.32 -17.27 6.17
CA ILE A 172 9.32 -18.72 6.38
C ILE A 172 7.85 -19.15 6.50
N TYR A 173 7.40 -19.97 5.55
CA TYR A 173 6.03 -20.47 5.49
C TYR A 173 5.98 -21.84 4.80
N ASP A 174 4.88 -22.56 4.98
CA ASP A 174 4.59 -23.80 4.26
C ASP A 174 3.83 -23.50 2.96
N SER A 175 4.47 -23.69 1.81
CA SER A 175 3.84 -23.48 0.50
C SER A 175 2.72 -24.49 0.16
N SER A 176 2.60 -25.58 0.94
CA SER A 176 1.49 -26.53 0.83
C SER A 176 0.30 -26.18 1.74
N ASP A 177 0.50 -25.34 2.76
CA ASP A 177 -0.55 -24.84 3.67
C ASP A 177 -0.26 -23.38 4.09
N PHE A 178 -0.69 -22.44 3.25
CA PHE A 178 -0.49 -21.00 3.48
C PHE A 178 -1.21 -20.45 4.71
N MET A 179 -2.14 -21.20 5.32
CA MET A 179 -2.88 -20.76 6.51
C MET A 179 -2.14 -21.04 7.82
N GLN A 180 -1.06 -21.82 7.79
CA GLN A 180 -0.17 -21.95 8.95
C GLN A 180 0.46 -20.59 9.31
N PRO A 181 0.92 -20.40 10.56
CA PRO A 181 1.65 -19.18 10.94
C PRO A 181 2.91 -18.98 10.09
N TRP A 182 3.10 -17.75 9.60
CA TRP A 182 4.33 -17.36 8.91
C TRP A 182 5.31 -16.76 9.90
N THR A 183 6.59 -17.03 9.73
CA THR A 183 7.66 -16.43 10.54
C THR A 183 8.46 -15.46 9.69
N LEU A 184 8.71 -14.26 10.20
CA LEU A 184 9.61 -13.29 9.59
C LEU A 184 10.88 -13.18 10.43
N LYS A 185 12.04 -13.22 9.76
CA LYS A 185 13.36 -13.06 10.39
C LYS A 185 14.24 -12.14 9.54
N THR A 186 15.11 -11.36 10.17
CA THR A 186 16.25 -10.77 9.47
C THR A 186 17.37 -11.80 9.32
N GLU A 187 18.31 -11.57 8.40
CA GLU A 187 19.48 -12.44 8.25
C GLU A 187 20.28 -12.60 9.57
N SER A 188 20.42 -11.52 10.35
CA SER A 188 21.14 -11.54 11.63
C SER A 188 20.38 -12.22 12.78
N SER A 189 19.08 -12.47 12.63
CA SER A 189 18.22 -13.11 13.64
C SER A 189 17.93 -14.58 13.34
N LEU A 190 18.69 -15.18 12.42
CA LEU A 190 18.57 -16.60 12.06
C LEU A 190 19.03 -17.52 13.20
#